data_AF-A0AAV8Y7W2-F1
#
_entry.id   AF-A0AAV8Y7W2-F1
#
_cell.length_a   1.000
_cell.length_b   1.000
_cell.length_c   1.000
_cell.angle_alpha   90.00
_cell.angle_beta   90.00
_cell.angle_gamma   90.00
#
_symmetry.space_group_name_H-M   'P 1'
#
loop_
_entity.id
_entity.type
_entity.pdbx_description
1 polymer ?
#
loop_
_entity_poly.entity_id
_entity_poly.type
_entity_poly.pdbx_seq_one_letter_code
_entity_poly.pdbx_strand_id
1 'polypeptide(L)' 'RISSLDEGTTQQNHEKVNVWAGIIEENIIGPFFIDDNLNGENYLALLQNNVVPTMANFSSI' A
#
# COMPACT_ATOMS: atom_id res chain seq x y z
N ARG A 1 36.83 -14.39 -27.92
CA ARG A 1 36.31 -13.44 -26.91
C ARG A 1 35.19 -14.16 -26.16
N ILE A 2 35.53 -14.85 -25.07
CA ILE A 2 34.57 -15.44 -24.12
C ILE A 2 34.25 -14.36 -23.09
N SER A 3 32.98 -13.99 -22.92
CA SER A 3 32.29 -13.96 -21.61
C SER A 3 30.87 -13.40 -21.75
N SER A 4 29.93 -14.23 -21.30
CA SER A 4 28.59 -13.94 -20.83
C SER A 4 27.59 -13.37 -21.83
N LEU A 5 26.72 -14.29 -22.27
CA LEU A 5 25.26 -14.15 -22.22
C LEU A 5 24.85 -12.81 -21.60
N ASP A 6 24.26 -11.95 -22.43
CA ASP A 6 23.26 -11.00 -21.98
C ASP A 6 22.10 -11.85 -21.44
N GLU A 7 22.30 -12.37 -20.22
CA GLU A 7 21.23 -12.97 -19.44
C GLU A 7 20.30 -11.83 -19.19
N GLY A 8 19.29 -11.75 -20.06
CA GLY A 8 18.23 -10.77 -20.04
C GLY A 8 17.71 -10.66 -18.63
N THR A 9 18.25 -9.69 -17.90
CA THR A 9 17.56 -9.10 -16.77
C THR A 9 16.54 -8.20 -17.42
N THR A 10 15.49 -8.80 -17.97
CA THR A 10 14.20 -8.13 -17.99
C THR A 10 13.95 -7.80 -16.53
N GLN A 11 14.32 -6.58 -16.12
CA GLN A 11 13.76 -5.96 -14.94
C GLN A 11 12.26 -6.04 -15.17
N GLN A 12 11.64 -7.04 -14.55
CA GLN A 12 10.20 -7.02 -14.38
C GLN A 12 9.95 -5.84 -13.45
N ASN A 13 9.77 -4.65 -14.03
CA ASN A 13 9.10 -3.54 -13.39
C ASN A 13 7.65 -3.99 -13.19
N HIS A 14 7.43 -4.94 -12.28
CA HIS A 14 6.11 -5.18 -11.76
C HIS A 14 5.67 -3.87 -11.15
N GLU A 15 4.65 -3.25 -11.74
CA GLU A 15 4.00 -2.10 -11.13
C GLU A 15 3.58 -2.52 -9.72
N LYS A 16 4.19 -1.89 -8.72
CA LYS A 16 3.88 -2.15 -7.31
C LYS A 16 2.96 -1.07 -6.83
N VAL A 17 1.86 -1.47 -6.21
CA VAL A 17 0.91 -0.57 -5.57
C VAL A 17 0.86 -0.91 -4.09
N ASN A 18 1.03 0.09 -3.25
CA ASN A 18 0.89 -0.05 -1.80
C ASN A 18 -0.59 0.16 -1.44
N VAL A 19 -1.15 -0.75 -0.66
CA VAL A 19 -2.55 -0.69 -0.23
C VAL A 19 -2.62 -0.95 1.26
N TRP A 20 -3.44 -0.16 1.94
CA TRP A 20 -3.87 -0.42 3.31
C TRP A 20 -5.31 -0.89 3.31
N ALA A 21 -5.61 -1.93 4.07
CA ALA A 21 -6.97 -2.34 4.42
C ALA A 21 -6.96 -2.88 5.85
N GLY A 22 -8.01 -2.58 6.60
CA GLY A 22 -8.26 -3.10 7.94
C GLY A 22 -9.44 -4.06 7.95
N ILE A 23 -9.50 -4.93 8.94
CA ILE A 23 -10.66 -5.80 9.21
C ILE A 23 -11.15 -5.50 10.63
N ILE A 24 -12.44 -5.20 10.77
CA ILE A 24 -13.09 -4.96 12.06
C ILE A 24 -14.39 -5.76 12.08
N GLU A 25 -14.50 -6.71 13.02
CA GLU A 25 -15.61 -7.67 13.09
C GLU A 25 -15.80 -8.39 11.74
N GLU A 26 -16.95 -8.20 11.09
CA GLU A 26 -17.31 -8.79 9.80
C GLU A 26 -17.09 -7.81 8.62
N ASN A 27 -16.50 -6.64 8.89
CA ASN A 27 -16.36 -5.56 7.93
C ASN A 27 -14.90 -5.35 7.50
N ILE A 28 -14.71 -4.98 6.23
CA ILE A 28 -13.44 -4.52 5.69
C ILE A 28 -13.46 -2.98 5.66
N ILE A 29 -12.39 -2.35 6.18
CA ILE A 29 -12.18 -0.91 6.17
C ILE A 29 -11.11 -0.57 5.13
N GLY A 30 -11.41 0.39 4.25
CA GLY A 30 -10.62 0.68 3.05
C GLY A 30 -11.20 -0.03 1.81
N PRO A 31 -10.38 -0.39 0.79
CA PRO A 31 -8.93 -0.18 0.69
C PRO A 31 -8.55 1.30 0.51
N PHE A 32 -7.41 1.69 1.08
CA PHE A 32 -6.76 2.96 0.78
C PHE A 32 -5.46 2.70 0.02
N PHE A 33 -5.34 3.35 -1.13
CA PHE A 33 -4.14 3.29 -1.94
C PHE A 33 -3.12 4.30 -1.43
N ILE A 34 -1.86 3.88 -1.39
CA ILE A 34 -0.73 4.72 -1.00
C ILE A 34 0.10 4.93 -2.26
N ASP A 35 0.11 6.17 -2.72
CA ASP A 35 0.94 6.58 -3.84
C ASP A 35 2.43 6.56 -3.45
N ASP A 36 3.28 6.33 -4.45
CA ASP A 36 4.72 6.20 -4.30
C ASP A 36 5.17 5.07 -3.33
N ASN A 37 6.44 5.10 -2.97
CA ASN A 37 7.02 4.17 -2.01
C ASN A 37 6.49 4.46 -0.60
N LEU A 38 5.96 3.43 0.05
CA LEU A 38 5.56 3.47 1.45
C LEU A 38 6.73 3.90 2.35
N ASN A 39 6.49 4.91 3.19
CA ASN A 39 7.41 5.39 4.20
C ASN A 39 6.63 5.84 5.46
N GLY A 40 7.36 6.28 6.49
CA GLY A 40 6.72 6.66 7.76
C GLY A 40 5.81 7.88 7.64
N GLU A 41 6.16 8.85 6.79
CA GLU A 41 5.42 10.11 6.65
C GLU A 41 4.10 9.89 5.90
N ASN A 42 4.13 9.24 4.74
CA ASN A 42 2.90 8.97 3.97
C ASN A 42 1.99 7.95 4.67
N TYR A 43 2.56 7.01 5.42
CA TYR A 43 1.78 6.10 6.26
C TYR A 43 1.10 6.84 7.42
N LEU A 44 1.82 7.73 8.11
CA LEU A 44 1.22 8.53 9.19
C LEU A 44 0.12 9.45 8.67
N ALA A 45 0.35 10.10 7.52
CA ALA A 45 -0.64 10.94 6.87
C ALA A 45 -1.91 10.15 6.52
N LEU A 46 -1.76 8.94 5.95
CA LEU A 46 -2.88 8.04 5.68
C LEU A 46 -3.66 7.70 6.97
N LEU A 47 -2.96 7.38 8.06
CA LEU A 47 -3.60 7.02 9.31
C LEU A 47 -4.44 8.19 9.87
N GLN A 48 -3.87 9.39 9.91
CA GLN A 48 -4.50 10.57 10.50
C GLN A 48 -5.64 11.11 9.65
N ASN A 49 -5.48 11.12 8.33
CA ASN A 49 -6.42 11.78 7.42
C ASN A 49 -7.49 10.85 6.86
N ASN A 50 -7.23 9.54 6.79
CA ASN A 50 -8.15 8.59 6.18
C ASN A 50 -8.61 7.51 7.17
N VAL A 51 -7.69 6.75 7.75
CA VAL A 51 -8.03 5.55 8.54
C VAL A 51 -8.76 5.91 9.83
N VAL A 52 -8.17 6.75 10.68
CA VAL A 52 -8.76 7.12 11.99
C VAL A 52 -10.14 7.79 11.83
N PRO A 53 -10.33 8.77 10.93
CA PRO A 53 -11.66 9.33 10.67
C PRO A 53 -12.67 8.29 10.17
N THR A 54 -12.25 7.36 9.31
CA THR A 54 -13.13 6.29 8.81
C THR A 54 -13.56 5.35 9.94
N MET A 55 -12.63 4.97 10.81
CA MET A 55 -12.94 4.11 11.96
C MET A 55 -13.86 4.79 12.97
N ALA A 56 -13.69 6.09 13.23
CA ALA A 56 -14.56 6.84 14.13
C ALA A 56 -16.03 6.80 13.69
N ASN A 57 -16.29 6.80 12.38
CA ASN A 57 -17.65 6.66 11.84
C ASN A 57 -18.21 5.24 12.05
N PHE A 58 -17.37 4.20 11.94
CA PHE A 58 -17.79 2.80 12.14
C PHE A 58 -18.20 2.49 13.58
N SER A 59 -17.51 3.05 14.57
CA SER A 59 -17.87 2.85 15.99
C SER A 59 -19.10 3.67 16.44
N SER A 60 -19.65 4.51 15.55
CA SER A 60 -20.85 5.32 15.81
C SER A 60 -22.14 4.74 15.21
N ILE A 61 -22.06 3.54 14.62
CA ILE A 61 -23.17 2.76 14.05
C ILE A 61 -23.46 1.58 14.98
#